data_AF-A0A4R3TEV5-F1
#
_entry.id   AF-A0A4R3TEV5-F1
#
_cell.length_a   1.000
_cell.length_b   1.000
_cell.length_c   1.000
_cell.angle_alpha   90.00
_cell.angle_beta   90.00
_cell.angle_gamma   90.00
#
_symmetry.space_group_name_H-M   'P 1'
#
loop_
_entity.id
_entity.type
_entity.pdbx_description
1 polymer ?
#
loop_
_entity_poly.entity_id
_entity_poly.type
_entity_poly.pdbx_seq_one_letter_code
_entity_poly.pdbx_strand_id
1 'polypeptide(L)'
;MNWPRDLMLWHPRLFLTMMEEPSRSFGYPHCERGWQDILIRLCRRIEIALGEREEFEFVRIRQKMGILRVDWDAEASEDTEAKIGHAVDLAVARSACTCEICGAEGRLYHNKGWLGTRCAEHAAGEPVARRYGHGFENMRRLRRWRGQADIYFARYDRETDTLTEVPPPSQERER
;
A
#
# COMPACT_ATOMS: atom_id res chain seq x y z
N MET A 1 -0.82 -16.90 16.43
CA MET A 1 -1.73 -16.61 15.30
C MET A 1 -0.87 -16.12 14.14
N ASN A 2 -0.93 -16.79 12.99
CA ASN A 2 -0.12 -16.46 11.81
C ASN A 2 -1.00 -15.63 10.87
N TRP A 3 -1.06 -14.32 11.13
CA TRP A 3 -1.99 -13.44 10.42
C TRP A 3 -1.81 -13.41 8.89
N PRO A 4 -0.58 -13.53 8.32
CA PRO A 4 -0.43 -13.62 6.86
C PRO A 4 -1.14 -14.85 6.30
N ARG A 5 -0.99 -16.01 6.95
CA ARG A 5 -1.69 -17.23 6.56
C ARG A 5 -3.21 -17.07 6.67
N ASP A 6 -3.69 -16.49 7.77
CA ASP A 6 -5.11 -16.30 8.01
C ASP A 6 -5.74 -15.38 6.93
N LEU A 7 -5.04 -14.30 6.55
CA LEU A 7 -5.46 -13.41 5.45
C LEU A 7 -5.63 -14.17 4.13
N MET A 8 -4.67 -15.02 3.78
CA MET A 8 -4.74 -15.82 2.54
C MET A 8 -5.92 -16.78 2.54
N LEU A 9 -6.19 -17.41 3.69
CA LEU A 9 -7.33 -18.33 3.87
C LEU A 9 -8.68 -17.60 3.82
N TRP A 10 -8.75 -16.34 4.26
CA TRP A 10 -9.97 -15.55 4.18
C TRP A 10 -10.29 -15.03 2.77
N HIS A 11 -9.27 -14.91 1.92
CA HIS A 11 -9.39 -14.36 0.57
C HIS A 11 -8.86 -15.33 -0.50
N PRO A 12 -9.35 -16.58 -0.57
CA PRO A 12 -8.76 -17.62 -1.42
C PRO A 12 -8.83 -17.29 -2.92
N ARG A 13 -9.70 -16.37 -3.34
CA ARG A 13 -9.78 -15.90 -4.74
C ARG A 13 -8.58 -15.03 -5.16
N LEU A 14 -7.84 -14.45 -4.21
CA LEU A 14 -6.78 -13.48 -4.50
C LEU A 14 -5.37 -14.05 -4.38
N PHE A 15 -5.25 -15.21 -3.75
CA PHE A 15 -3.98 -15.86 -3.50
C PHE A 15 -4.02 -17.21 -4.20
N LEU A 16 -3.03 -17.46 -5.07
CA LEU A 16 -2.71 -18.82 -5.51
C LEU A 16 -2.33 -19.65 -4.28
N THR A 17 -3.34 -20.26 -3.68
CA THR A 17 -3.16 -21.15 -2.56
C THR A 17 -2.62 -22.44 -3.13
N MET A 18 -1.38 -22.81 -2.79
CA MET A 18 -0.95 -24.19 -2.52
C MET A 18 0.57 -24.27 -2.41
N MET A 19 1.08 -24.41 -1.18
CA MET A 19 2.28 -25.20 -0.87
C MET A 19 2.17 -25.66 0.59
N GLU A 20 2.84 -26.76 0.95
CA GLU A 20 3.00 -27.22 2.33
C GLU A 20 3.60 -26.12 3.26
N GLU A 21 4.28 -25.14 2.66
CA GLU A 21 4.83 -23.94 3.31
C GLU A 21 4.21 -22.63 2.76
N PRO A 22 3.22 -22.03 3.45
CA PRO A 22 2.56 -20.79 3.01
C PRO A 22 3.50 -19.61 2.75
N SER A 23 4.61 -19.52 3.50
CA SER A 23 5.60 -18.44 3.37
C SER A 23 6.37 -18.43 2.04
N ARG A 24 6.25 -19.49 1.23
CA ARG A 24 6.84 -19.57 -0.11
C ARG A 24 5.84 -19.29 -1.23
N SER A 25 4.56 -19.15 -0.91
CA SER A 25 3.53 -18.87 -1.90
C SER A 25 3.66 -17.44 -2.44
N PHE A 26 3.28 -17.27 -3.71
CA PHE A 26 3.12 -15.94 -4.28
C PHE A 26 2.11 -15.13 -3.46
N GLY A 27 2.37 -13.83 -3.38
CA GLY A 27 1.52 -12.93 -2.59
C GLY A 27 1.63 -13.07 -1.07
N TYR A 28 2.43 -14.00 -0.52
CA TYR A 28 2.60 -14.09 0.94
C TYR A 28 3.05 -12.72 1.52
N PRO A 29 2.34 -12.18 2.52
CA PRO A 29 2.71 -10.90 3.12
C PRO A 29 4.06 -10.93 3.84
N HIS A 30 5.08 -10.35 3.24
CA HIS A 30 6.39 -10.08 3.86
C HIS A 30 6.43 -8.66 4.45
N CYS A 31 5.62 -8.44 5.48
CA CYS A 31 5.55 -7.18 6.21
C CYS A 31 5.08 -7.40 7.65
N GLU A 32 5.19 -6.36 8.47
CA GLU A 32 4.85 -6.41 9.89
C GLU A 32 3.34 -6.31 10.15
N ARG A 33 2.91 -6.81 11.32
CA ARG A 33 1.50 -6.99 11.67
C ARG A 33 0.67 -5.70 11.68
N GLY A 34 1.28 -4.55 11.95
CA GLY A 34 0.60 -3.26 11.95
C GLY A 34 -0.04 -2.90 10.61
N TRP A 35 0.34 -3.56 9.51
CA TRP A 35 -0.28 -3.39 8.20
C TRP A 35 -1.35 -4.44 7.85
N GLN A 36 -1.68 -5.35 8.76
CA GLN A 36 -2.72 -6.36 8.55
C GLN A 36 -4.07 -5.75 8.13
N ASP A 37 -4.55 -4.71 8.82
CA ASP A 37 -5.81 -4.02 8.48
C ASP A 37 -5.78 -3.40 7.07
N ILE A 38 -4.61 -2.89 6.64
CA ILE A 38 -4.43 -2.33 5.30
C ILE A 38 -4.64 -3.41 4.25
N LEU A 39 -4.06 -4.60 4.46
CA LEU A 39 -4.18 -5.72 3.53
C LEU A 39 -5.59 -6.32 3.52
N ILE A 40 -6.28 -6.39 4.66
CA ILE A 40 -7.70 -6.82 4.71
C ILE A 40 -8.57 -5.88 3.88
N ARG A 41 -8.38 -4.55 4.03
CA ARG A 41 -9.12 -3.55 3.22
C ARG A 41 -8.80 -3.68 1.74
N LEU A 42 -7.53 -3.89 1.39
CA LEU A 42 -7.09 -4.11 0.02
C LEU A 42 -7.80 -5.33 -0.59
N CYS A 43 -7.74 -6.48 0.09
CA CYS A 43 -8.36 -7.72 -0.40
C CYS A 43 -9.86 -7.52 -0.62
N ARG A 44 -10.57 -6.94 0.34
CA ARG A 44 -12.01 -6.67 0.22
C ARG A 44 -12.35 -5.77 -0.98
N ARG A 45 -11.56 -4.73 -1.23
CA ARG A 45 -11.76 -3.83 -2.37
C ARG A 45 -11.58 -4.54 -3.70
N ILE A 46 -10.56 -5.39 -3.80
CA ILE A 46 -10.28 -6.19 -5.00
C ILE A 46 -11.42 -7.19 -5.23
N GLU A 47 -11.85 -7.92 -4.21
CA GLU A 47 -12.98 -8.85 -4.32
C GLU A 47 -14.29 -8.20 -4.74
N ILE A 48 -14.56 -6.96 -4.29
CA ILE A 48 -15.72 -6.18 -4.72
C ILE A 48 -15.60 -5.73 -6.18
N ALA A 49 -14.38 -5.43 -6.64
CA ALA A 49 -14.14 -4.99 -8.01
C ALA A 49 -14.22 -6.15 -9.01
N LEU A 50 -13.79 -7.35 -8.62
CA LEU A 50 -13.74 -8.53 -9.49
C LEU A 50 -15.13 -9.04 -9.85
N GLY A 51 -15.36 -9.17 -11.16
CA GLY A 51 -16.47 -9.94 -11.71
C GLY A 51 -16.36 -11.44 -11.43
N GLU A 52 -17.42 -12.17 -11.78
CA GLU A 52 -17.50 -13.62 -11.53
C GLU A 52 -16.50 -14.44 -12.36
N ARG A 53 -16.15 -13.95 -13.56
CA ARG A 53 -15.23 -14.62 -14.50
C ARG A 53 -13.87 -13.94 -14.63
N GLU A 54 -13.62 -12.92 -13.80
CA GLU A 54 -12.35 -12.19 -13.80
C GLU A 54 -11.41 -12.85 -12.79
N GLU A 55 -10.14 -12.96 -13.18
CA GLU A 55 -9.10 -13.58 -12.37
C GLU A 55 -8.12 -12.53 -11.85
N PHE A 56 -7.58 -12.78 -10.67
CA PHE A 56 -6.60 -11.92 -10.01
C PHE A 56 -5.68 -12.75 -9.13
N GLU A 57 -4.42 -12.35 -9.09
CA GLU A 57 -3.48 -12.90 -8.12
C GLU A 57 -2.49 -11.86 -7.59
N PHE A 58 -2.18 -11.98 -6.31
CA PHE A 58 -1.02 -11.29 -5.76
C PHE A 58 0.27 -11.99 -6.17
N VAL A 59 1.15 -11.26 -6.86
CA VAL A 59 2.50 -11.73 -7.20
C VAL A 59 3.45 -11.51 -6.02
N ARG A 60 3.46 -10.30 -5.44
CA ARG A 60 4.30 -9.96 -4.27
C ARG A 60 3.62 -8.96 -3.35
N ILE A 61 3.71 -9.20 -2.04
CA ILE A 61 3.33 -8.25 -0.99
C ILE A 61 4.51 -8.11 -0.03
N ARG A 62 5.16 -6.95 0.00
CA ARG A 62 6.38 -6.76 0.82
C ARG A 62 6.47 -5.36 1.37
N GLN A 63 7.19 -5.21 2.48
CA GLN A 63 7.75 -3.90 2.81
C GLN A 63 8.91 -3.55 1.88
N LYS A 64 8.93 -2.32 1.38
CA LYS A 64 10.08 -1.76 0.67
C LYS A 64 10.20 -0.27 0.96
N MET A 65 11.36 0.15 1.51
CA MET A 65 11.66 1.55 1.81
C MET A 65 10.62 2.22 2.74
N GLY A 66 10.14 1.48 3.75
CA GLY A 66 9.19 2.00 4.73
C GLY A 66 7.73 2.04 4.28
N ILE A 67 7.41 1.54 3.08
CA ILE A 67 6.05 1.49 2.55
C ILE A 67 5.72 0.09 2.02
N LEU A 68 4.44 -0.19 1.83
CA LEU A 68 3.97 -1.40 1.19
C LEU A 68 4.30 -1.36 -0.31
N ARG A 69 4.76 -2.49 -0.84
CA ARG A 69 4.83 -2.78 -2.27
C ARG A 69 3.94 -3.96 -2.57
N VAL A 70 3.00 -3.74 -3.49
CA VAL A 70 2.07 -4.75 -3.99
C VAL A 70 2.29 -4.86 -5.50
N ASP A 71 2.72 -6.03 -5.94
CA ASP A 71 2.71 -6.40 -7.36
C ASP A 71 1.64 -7.48 -7.54
N TRP A 72 0.86 -7.39 -8.61
CA TRP A 72 -0.30 -8.24 -8.89
C TRP A 72 -0.42 -8.48 -10.40
N ASP A 73 -1.17 -9.51 -10.76
CA ASP A 73 -1.59 -9.81 -12.12
C ASP A 73 -3.11 -10.02 -12.15
N ALA A 74 -3.75 -9.73 -13.28
CA ALA A 74 -5.18 -9.94 -13.45
C ALA A 74 -5.55 -10.20 -14.91
N GLU A 75 -6.50 -11.10 -15.10
CA GLU A 75 -7.25 -11.25 -16.34
C GLU A 75 -8.65 -10.67 -16.12
N ALA A 76 -8.79 -9.37 -16.34
CA ALA A 76 -10.00 -8.63 -16.04
C ALA A 76 -10.27 -7.51 -17.07
N SER A 77 -11.46 -6.92 -17.01
CA SER A 77 -11.79 -5.74 -17.79
C SER A 77 -10.95 -4.54 -17.37
N GLU A 78 -10.78 -3.56 -18.27
CA GLU A 78 -10.02 -2.34 -17.99
C GLU A 78 -10.59 -1.56 -16.79
N ASP A 79 -11.92 -1.55 -16.63
CA ASP A 79 -12.59 -0.91 -15.49
C ASP A 79 -12.26 -1.62 -14.17
N THR A 80 -12.25 -2.95 -14.17
CA THR A 80 -11.84 -3.74 -13.00
C THR A 80 -10.37 -3.51 -12.66
N GLU A 81 -9.46 -3.59 -13.64
CA GLU A 81 -8.04 -3.32 -13.43
C GLU A 81 -7.80 -1.91 -12.86
N ALA A 82 -8.53 -0.90 -13.35
CA ALA A 82 -8.44 0.46 -12.83
C ALA A 82 -8.87 0.55 -11.35
N LYS A 83 -9.96 -0.13 -10.96
CA LYS A 83 -10.42 -0.20 -9.57
C LYS A 83 -9.41 -0.94 -8.67
N ILE A 84 -8.81 -2.01 -9.17
CA ILE A 84 -7.76 -2.77 -8.47
C ILE A 84 -6.53 -1.87 -8.27
N GLY A 85 -6.07 -1.20 -9.33
CA GLY A 85 -4.95 -0.25 -9.27
C GLY A 85 -5.20 0.86 -8.25
N HIS A 86 -6.40 1.44 -8.22
CA HIS A 86 -6.80 2.43 -7.23
C HIS A 86 -6.81 1.87 -5.80
N ALA A 87 -7.32 0.64 -5.60
CA ALA A 87 -7.29 -0.02 -4.30
C ALA A 87 -5.86 -0.25 -3.80
N VAL A 88 -4.94 -0.61 -4.69
CA VAL A 88 -3.51 -0.74 -4.39
C VAL A 88 -2.90 0.62 -4.05
N ASP A 89 -3.21 1.68 -4.79
CA ASP A 89 -2.74 3.04 -4.49
C ASP A 89 -3.17 3.49 -3.09
N LEU A 90 -4.41 3.20 -2.67
CA LEU A 90 -4.89 3.46 -1.31
C LEU A 90 -4.11 2.66 -0.26
N ALA A 91 -3.87 1.37 -0.48
CA ALA A 91 -3.13 0.52 0.45
C ALA A 91 -1.68 1.00 0.62
N VAL A 92 -1.01 1.31 -0.50
CA VAL A 92 0.34 1.89 -0.49
C VAL A 92 0.32 3.23 0.22
N ALA A 93 -0.64 4.11 -0.09
CA ALA A 93 -0.78 5.42 0.55
C ALA A 93 -0.90 5.30 2.08
N ARG A 94 -1.83 4.46 2.55
CA ARG A 94 -2.07 4.17 3.98
C ARG A 94 -0.82 3.64 4.69
N SER A 95 -0.03 2.80 4.04
CA SER A 95 1.16 2.21 4.65
C SER A 95 2.25 3.24 5.01
N ALA A 96 2.38 4.36 4.27
CA ALA A 96 3.39 5.38 4.59
C ALA A 96 3.07 6.26 5.78
N CYS A 97 1.82 6.24 6.24
CA CYS A 97 1.39 6.98 7.42
C CYS A 97 0.89 6.06 8.54
N THR A 98 1.21 4.77 8.45
CA THR A 98 0.78 3.76 9.41
C THR A 98 1.99 3.00 9.94
N CYS A 99 2.15 2.95 11.26
CA CYS A 99 3.19 2.20 11.93
C CYS A 99 3.11 0.72 11.52
N GLU A 100 4.19 0.19 10.95
CA GLU A 100 4.19 -1.21 10.50
C GLU A 100 4.14 -2.21 11.68
N ILE A 101 4.48 -1.80 12.90
CA ILE A 101 4.43 -2.66 14.09
C ILE A 101 3.02 -2.73 14.69
N CYS A 102 2.39 -1.58 14.99
CA CYS A 102 1.12 -1.55 15.74
C CYS A 102 -0.09 -1.02 14.97
N GLY A 103 0.07 -0.44 13.78
CA GLY A 103 -1.04 0.10 12.99
C GLY A 103 -1.52 1.50 13.38
N ALA A 104 -0.93 2.11 14.42
CA ALA A 104 -1.16 3.51 14.77
C ALA A 104 -0.64 4.46 13.68
N GLU A 105 -1.06 5.73 13.72
CA GLU A 105 -0.51 6.73 12.80
C GLU A 105 1.01 6.88 13.00
N GLY A 106 1.73 7.03 11.89
CA GLY A 106 3.18 7.06 11.91
C GLY A 106 3.78 7.90 10.79
N ARG A 107 5.10 8.02 10.84
CA ARG A 107 5.92 8.66 9.81
C ARG A 107 7.15 7.81 9.50
N LEU A 108 7.84 8.14 8.42
CA LEU A 108 9.04 7.43 8.00
C LEU A 108 10.22 7.76 8.93
N TYR A 109 10.91 6.73 9.40
CA TYR A 109 12.17 6.81 10.13
C TYR A 109 13.28 6.06 9.39
N HIS A 110 14.51 6.52 9.58
CA HIS A 110 15.73 5.88 9.09
C HIS A 110 16.57 5.42 10.28
N ASN A 111 16.80 4.11 10.36
CA ASN A 111 17.60 3.48 11.40
C ASN A 111 18.67 2.59 10.76
N LYS A 112 19.93 3.01 10.78
CA LYS A 112 21.09 2.20 10.35
C LYS A 112 20.90 1.53 8.97
N GLY A 113 20.40 2.28 7.98
CA GLY A 113 20.17 1.78 6.62
C GLY A 113 18.80 1.12 6.41
N TRP A 114 17.99 0.97 7.45
CA TRP A 114 16.61 0.51 7.35
C TRP A 114 15.63 1.68 7.38
N LEU A 115 14.70 1.70 6.42
CA LEU A 115 13.58 2.64 6.39
C LEU A 115 12.32 1.94 6.88
N GLY A 116 11.60 2.55 7.83
CA GLY A 116 10.37 2.00 8.39
C GLY A 116 9.39 3.08 8.82
N THR A 117 8.10 2.92 8.49
CA THR A 117 7.06 3.81 9.00
C THR A 117 6.70 3.42 10.43
N ARG A 118 6.84 4.34 11.39
CA ARG A 118 6.64 4.10 12.83
C ARG A 118 5.82 5.22 13.47
N CYS A 119 5.04 4.88 14.50
CA CYS A 119 4.48 5.86 15.43
C CYS A 119 5.58 6.39 16.36
N ALA A 120 5.25 7.38 17.20
CA ALA A 120 6.21 7.93 18.16
C ALA A 120 6.72 6.88 19.16
N GLU A 121 5.85 5.98 19.63
CA GLU A 121 6.21 4.93 20.60
C GLU A 121 7.18 3.90 20.02
N HIS A 122 7.02 3.57 18.73
CA HIS A 122 7.89 2.63 18.03
C HIS A 122 8.96 3.33 17.19
N ALA A 123 9.21 4.62 17.42
CA ALA A 123 10.23 5.37 16.70
C ALA A 123 11.60 4.72 16.90
N ALA A 124 12.37 4.62 15.82
CA ALA A 124 13.72 4.08 15.87
C ALA A 124 14.58 4.80 14.83
N GLY A 125 15.72 5.34 15.27
CA GLY A 125 16.58 6.18 14.44
C GLY A 125 16.00 7.57 14.20
N GLU A 126 16.39 8.19 13.10
CA GLU A 126 16.07 9.58 12.81
C GLU A 126 14.80 9.70 11.96
N PRO A 127 13.90 10.67 12.25
CA PRO A 127 12.75 10.93 11.40
C PRO A 127 13.21 11.42 10.04
N VAL A 128 12.73 10.79 8.96
CA VAL A 128 13.03 11.24 7.60
C VAL A 128 12.25 12.51 7.30
N ALA A 129 12.91 13.49 6.67
CA ALA A 129 12.29 14.72 6.21
C ALA A 129 11.15 14.41 5.23
N ARG A 130 10.04 15.15 5.36
CA ARG A 130 8.91 15.01 4.43
C ARG A 130 9.37 15.45 3.05
N ARG A 131 9.10 14.63 2.03
CA ARG A 131 9.58 14.85 0.66
C ARG A 131 9.27 16.25 0.11
N TYR A 132 8.12 16.80 0.46
CA TYR A 132 7.65 18.11 -0.02
C TYR A 132 7.57 19.15 1.11
N GLY A 133 8.11 18.86 2.29
CA GLY A 133 8.01 19.75 3.46
C GLY A 133 6.69 19.64 4.22
N HIS A 134 6.45 20.61 5.09
CA HIS A 134 5.25 20.73 5.92
C HIS A 134 4.03 21.16 5.08
N GLY A 135 2.82 20.67 5.41
CA GLY A 135 1.59 20.95 4.66
C GLY A 135 1.34 19.99 3.47
N PHE A 136 2.32 19.15 3.17
CA PHE A 136 2.27 18.12 2.13
C PHE A 136 2.30 16.71 2.72
N GLU A 137 1.81 16.56 3.95
CA GLU A 137 1.61 15.28 4.61
C GLU A 137 0.77 14.36 3.71
N ASN A 138 1.19 13.10 3.62
CA ASN A 138 0.49 12.06 2.87
C ASN A 138 0.27 12.39 1.38
N MET A 139 1.02 13.33 0.82
CA MET A 139 1.03 13.60 -0.61
C MET A 139 1.79 12.49 -1.35
N ARG A 140 1.13 11.91 -2.35
CA ARG A 140 1.65 10.84 -3.21
C ARG A 140 1.71 11.31 -4.65
N ARG A 141 2.76 10.88 -5.34
CA ARG A 141 2.90 10.99 -6.79
C ARG A 141 2.47 9.65 -7.36
N LEU A 142 1.31 9.60 -7.99
CA LEU A 142 0.67 8.40 -8.51
C LEU A 142 0.68 8.40 -10.03
N ARG A 143 0.47 7.22 -10.62
CA ARG A 143 0.34 7.05 -12.07
C ARG A 143 -1.07 6.56 -12.36
N ARG A 144 -1.74 7.15 -13.34
CA ARG A 144 -3.03 6.63 -13.80
C ARG A 144 -2.83 5.26 -14.46
N TRP A 145 -3.65 4.28 -14.08
CA TRP A 145 -3.66 2.96 -14.70
C TRP A 145 -4.34 3.04 -16.07
N ARG A 146 -3.50 3.02 -17.13
CA ARG A 146 -3.75 2.98 -18.59
C ARG A 146 -4.58 4.13 -19.23
N GLY A 147 -4.19 4.48 -20.47
CA GLY A 147 -4.78 5.55 -21.30
C GLY A 147 -3.90 6.80 -21.45
N GLN A 148 -3.18 7.20 -20.40
CA GLN A 148 -2.25 8.33 -20.47
C GLN A 148 -1.11 8.13 -19.46
N ALA A 149 0.11 8.51 -19.84
CA ALA A 149 1.26 8.57 -18.93
C ALA A 149 1.14 9.79 -17.99
N ASP A 150 -0.06 10.01 -17.45
CA ASP A 150 -0.36 11.15 -16.61
C ASP A 150 -0.05 10.78 -15.16
N ILE A 151 1.01 11.42 -14.68
CA ILE A 151 1.37 11.43 -13.29
C ILE A 151 0.56 12.52 -12.62
N TYR A 152 -0.12 12.18 -11.53
CA TYR A 152 -0.87 13.15 -10.73
C TYR A 152 -0.41 13.12 -9.29
N PHE A 153 -0.71 14.21 -8.58
CA PHE A 153 -0.46 14.32 -7.16
C PHE A 153 -1.78 14.15 -6.43
N ALA A 154 -1.77 13.36 -5.37
CA ALA A 154 -2.94 13.17 -4.52
C ALA A 154 -2.55 13.24 -3.06
N ARG A 155 -3.39 13.86 -2.24
CA ARG A 155 -3.28 13.80 -0.78
C ARG A 155 -4.13 12.65 -0.27
N TYR A 156 -3.50 11.78 0.52
CA TYR A 156 -4.19 10.68 1.17
C TYR A 156 -4.74 11.12 2.55
N ASP A 157 -6.02 10.83 2.78
CA ASP A 157 -6.71 11.02 4.05
C ASP A 157 -6.88 9.65 4.73
N ARG A 158 -6.31 9.51 5.94
CA ARG A 158 -6.34 8.24 6.69
C ARG A 158 -7.71 7.97 7.32
N GLU A 159 -8.45 9.01 7.70
CA GLU A 159 -9.75 8.90 8.36
C GLU A 159 -10.81 8.42 7.38
N THR A 160 -10.86 9.04 6.21
CA THR A 160 -11.81 8.67 5.16
C THR A 160 -11.30 7.55 4.24
N ASP A 161 -9.99 7.25 4.30
CA ASP A 161 -9.30 6.27 3.45
C ASP A 161 -9.48 6.59 1.95
N THR A 162 -9.22 7.85 1.59
CA THR A 162 -9.41 8.41 0.24
C THR A 162 -8.15 9.08 -0.30
N LEU A 163 -8.06 9.20 -1.62
CA LEU A 163 -7.04 9.96 -2.34
C LEU A 163 -7.70 11.12 -3.06
N THR A 164 -7.36 12.35 -2.69
CA THR A 164 -7.87 13.57 -3.34
C THR A 164 -6.79 14.15 -4.24
N GLU A 165 -7.08 14.31 -5.53
CA GLU A 165 -6.16 14.95 -6.47
C GLU A 165 -5.89 16.40 -6.05
N VAL A 166 -4.63 16.78 -6.06
CA VAL A 166 -4.16 18.11 -5.65
C VAL A 166 -3.15 18.63 -6.67
N PRO A 167 -3.02 19.97 -6.83
CA PRO A 167 -1.97 20.54 -7.65
C PRO A 167 -0.58 20.05 -7.23
N PRO A 168 0.38 19.95 -8.18
CA PRO A 168 1.76 19.65 -7.82
C PRO A 168 2.29 20.72 -6.86
N PRO A 169 3.15 20.35 -5.89
CA PRO A 169 3.79 21.34 -5.03
C PRO A 169 4.60 22.31 -5.90
N SER A 170 4.39 23.61 -5.72
CA SER A 170 5.18 24.63 -6.39
C SER A 170 6.65 24.43 -6.05
N GLN A 171 7.50 24.29 -7.08
CA GLN A 171 8.94 24.39 -6.88
C GLN A 171 9.27 25.85 -6.58
N GLU A 172 9.07 26.32 -5.35
CA GLU A 172 9.80 27.49 -4.90
C GLU A 172 11.27 27.08 -4.83
N ARG A 173 11.98 27.34 -5.94
CA ARG A 173 13.43 27.41 -5.92
C ARG A 173 13.75 28.62 -5.07
N GLU A 174 14.14 28.38 -3.82
CA GLU A 174 14.89 29.38 -3.05
C GLU A 174 16.06 29.83 -3.94
N ARG A 175 16.01 31.10 -4.37
CA ARG A 175 17.06 31.77 -5.13
C ARG A 175 18.13 32.29 -4.18
#